data_AF-A0A2G5U2X7-F1
#
_entry.id   AF-A0A2G5U2X7-F1
#
_cell.length_a   1.000
_cell.length_b   1.000
_cell.length_c   1.000
_cell.angle_alpha   90.00
_cell.angle_beta   90.00
_cell.angle_gamma   90.00
#
_symmetry.space_group_name_H-M   'P 1'
#
loop_
_entity.id
_entity.type
_entity.pdbx_description
1 polymer ?
#
loop_
_entity_poly.entity_id
_entity_poly.type
_entity_poly.pdbx_seq_one_letter_code
_entity_poly.pdbx_strand_id
1 'polypeptide(L)'
;MVSLIAVQFLFRYYTLVNPRIAKKFSGKGVGVWLLYSFFCGLVYGSLVFYFGQPDEYSDEYMKEEMIQTYGLAVDEIPRILMIPYDSDGSIRINVLFLILGGLDVAVQYTIIIYCGLRMHIVMTREFARCSIPNKKLQKQFFRALIVQTVVPTILFVFPALFVLFCPLLDMEMHFQTGWIYAALSLYPPIDSLAFMILISEYRRVTKELLKLIFPDKPRQVANGSATLAKTG
;
A
#
# COMPACT_ATOMS: atom_id res chain seq x y z
N MET A 1 0.57 -6.97 2.48
CA MET A 1 -0.14 -5.78 1.93
C MET A 1 -0.64 -6.01 0.51
N VAL A 2 0.21 -6.44 -0.44
CA VAL A 2 -0.16 -6.65 -1.85
C VAL A 2 -1.29 -7.69 -2.04
N SER A 3 -1.30 -8.76 -1.25
CA SER A 3 -2.37 -9.78 -1.26
C SER A 3 -3.75 -9.23 -0.89
N LEU A 4 -3.83 -8.28 0.06
CA LEU A 4 -5.09 -7.60 0.41
C LEU A 4 -5.58 -6.73 -0.75
N ILE A 5 -4.66 -6.03 -1.42
CA ILE A 5 -4.98 -5.22 -2.61
C ILE A 5 -5.50 -6.13 -3.73
N ALA A 6 -4.86 -7.28 -3.97
CA ALA A 6 -5.32 -8.27 -4.95
C ALA A 6 -6.75 -8.76 -4.65
N VAL A 7 -7.07 -9.06 -3.39
CA VAL A 7 -8.43 -9.41 -2.94
C VAL A 7 -9.42 -8.27 -3.20
N GLN A 8 -9.04 -7.01 -2.95
CA GLN A 8 -9.91 -5.86 -3.24
C GLN A 8 -10.20 -5.70 -4.74
N PHE A 9 -9.19 -5.92 -5.60
CA PHE A 9 -9.38 -5.96 -7.06
C PHE A 9 -10.32 -7.10 -7.47
N LEU A 10 -10.13 -8.28 -6.89
CA LEU A 10 -10.94 -9.47 -7.18
C LEU A 10 -12.40 -9.28 -6.76
N PHE A 11 -12.64 -8.76 -5.55
CA PHE A 11 -13.97 -8.43 -5.04
C PHE A 11 -14.72 -7.50 -5.99
N ARG A 12 -14.05 -6.44 -6.46
CA ARG A 12 -14.65 -5.45 -7.34
C ARG A 12 -14.91 -5.98 -8.73
N TYR A 13 -13.99 -6.79 -9.25
CA TYR A 13 -14.18 -7.50 -10.52
C TYR A 13 -15.44 -8.36 -10.46
N TYR A 14 -15.61 -9.17 -9.40
CA TYR A 14 -16.82 -9.98 -9.25
C TYR A 14 -18.07 -9.15 -8.99
N THR A 15 -17.98 -8.02 -8.30
CA THR A 15 -19.11 -7.10 -8.12
C THR A 15 -19.60 -6.55 -9.47
N LEU A 16 -18.69 -6.34 -10.42
CA LEU A 16 -19.00 -5.82 -11.76
C LEU A 16 -19.51 -6.90 -12.72
N VAL A 17 -18.92 -8.10 -12.69
CA VAL A 17 -19.21 -9.17 -13.65
C VAL A 17 -20.28 -10.14 -13.16
N ASN A 18 -20.29 -10.50 -11.87
CA ASN A 18 -21.24 -11.46 -11.32
C ASN A 18 -21.58 -11.17 -9.85
N PRO A 19 -22.65 -10.40 -9.59
CA PRO A 19 -23.06 -10.03 -8.24
C PRO A 19 -23.36 -11.23 -7.33
N ARG A 20 -23.70 -12.41 -7.87
CA ARG A 20 -23.93 -13.62 -7.07
C ARG A 20 -22.65 -14.15 -6.45
N ILE A 21 -21.53 -14.07 -7.17
CA ILE A 21 -20.20 -14.42 -6.63
C ILE A 21 -19.74 -13.33 -5.67
N ALA A 22 -20.02 -12.06 -5.96
CA ALA A 22 -19.72 -10.95 -5.06
C ALA A 22 -20.39 -11.09 -3.68
N LYS A 23 -21.58 -11.70 -3.59
CA LYS A 23 -22.21 -12.02 -2.29
C LYS A 23 -21.35 -12.96 -1.43
N LYS A 24 -20.53 -13.83 -2.03
CA LYS A 24 -19.58 -14.67 -1.28
C LYS A 24 -18.43 -13.86 -0.65
N PHE A 25 -18.21 -12.61 -1.06
CA PHE A 25 -17.25 -11.72 -0.41
C PHE A 25 -17.89 -10.94 0.75
N SER A 26 -19.19 -11.05 0.97
CA SER A 26 -19.90 -10.41 2.08
C SER A 26 -20.21 -11.39 3.20
N GLY A 27 -20.39 -10.89 4.43
CA GLY A 27 -20.66 -11.69 5.62
C GLY A 27 -19.50 -12.64 5.96
N LYS A 28 -19.79 -13.95 6.10
CA LYS A 28 -18.81 -14.97 6.51
C LYS A 28 -17.64 -15.14 5.54
N GLY A 29 -17.81 -14.77 4.27
CA GLY A 29 -16.73 -14.89 3.29
C GLY A 29 -15.63 -13.84 3.42
N VAL A 30 -15.88 -12.71 4.09
CA VAL A 30 -14.83 -11.72 4.40
C VAL A 30 -13.71 -12.39 5.20
N GLY A 31 -14.06 -13.24 6.18
CA GLY A 31 -13.09 -13.97 7.00
C GLY A 31 -12.20 -14.90 6.18
N VAL A 32 -12.74 -15.58 5.16
CA VAL A 32 -11.98 -16.48 4.28
C VAL A 32 -10.95 -15.70 3.46
N TRP A 33 -11.33 -14.56 2.89
CA TRP A 33 -10.41 -13.75 2.10
C TRP A 33 -9.37 -13.02 2.95
N LEU A 34 -9.72 -12.61 4.17
CA LEU A 34 -8.77 -12.11 5.15
C LEU A 34 -7.77 -13.20 5.56
N LEU A 35 -8.23 -14.43 5.78
CA LEU A 35 -7.38 -15.56 6.09
C LEU A 35 -6.42 -15.88 4.95
N TYR A 36 -6.88 -15.82 3.69
CA TYR A 36 -6.01 -15.94 2.52
C TYR A 36 -4.89 -14.88 2.54
N SER A 37 -5.25 -13.61 2.74
CA SER A 37 -4.25 -12.54 2.79
C SER A 37 -3.28 -12.68 3.97
N PHE A 38 -3.78 -13.15 5.11
CA PHE A 38 -2.96 -13.45 6.27
C PHE A 38 -1.99 -14.61 6.00
N PHE A 39 -2.46 -15.67 5.34
CA PHE A 39 -1.63 -16.81 4.95
C PHE A 39 -0.50 -16.40 3.99
N CYS A 40 -0.79 -15.61 2.94
CA CYS A 40 0.27 -15.05 2.09
C CYS A 40 1.28 -14.21 2.89
N GLY A 41 0.78 -13.41 3.84
CA GLY A 41 1.64 -12.64 4.74
C GLY A 41 2.52 -13.51 5.62
N LEU A 42 2.00 -14.62 6.15
CA LEU A 42 2.77 -15.59 6.93
C LEU A 42 3.83 -16.30 6.10
N VAL A 43 3.50 -16.71 4.88
CA VAL A 43 4.46 -17.34 3.96
C VAL A 43 5.61 -16.37 3.69
N TYR A 44 5.30 -15.14 3.26
CA TYR A 44 6.31 -14.13 3.00
C TYR A 44 7.15 -13.78 4.24
N GLY A 45 6.49 -13.58 5.39
CA GLY A 45 7.16 -13.30 6.66
C GLY A 45 8.06 -14.44 7.12
N SER A 46 7.66 -15.69 6.90
CA SER A 46 8.48 -16.87 7.20
C SER A 46 9.70 -16.93 6.28
N LEU A 47 9.55 -16.62 4.99
CA LEU A 47 10.68 -16.56 4.07
C LEU A 47 11.71 -15.50 4.52
N VAL A 48 11.24 -14.30 4.90
CA VAL A 48 12.12 -13.26 5.48
C VAL A 48 12.79 -13.76 6.76
N PHE A 49 12.05 -14.39 7.66
CA PHE A 49 12.57 -14.84 8.94
C PHE A 49 13.61 -15.95 8.80
N TYR A 50 13.44 -16.89 7.87
CA TYR A 50 14.36 -18.02 7.70
C TYR A 50 15.57 -17.68 6.82
N PHE A 51 15.38 -16.90 5.76
CA PHE A 51 16.45 -16.61 4.78
C PHE A 51 17.10 -15.23 4.98
N GLY A 52 16.54 -14.40 5.87
CA GLY A 52 17.05 -13.08 6.19
C GLY A 52 17.76 -13.00 7.54
N GLN A 53 18.01 -14.13 8.22
CA GLN A 53 18.80 -14.12 9.46
C GLN A 53 20.23 -13.68 9.13
N PRO A 54 20.80 -12.78 9.95
CA PRO A 54 22.21 -12.43 9.84
C PRO A 54 23.09 -13.65 10.15
N ASP A 55 24.12 -13.84 9.36
CA ASP A 55 25.24 -14.71 9.63
C ASP A 55 26.53 -13.92 9.82
N GLU A 56 27.55 -14.57 10.38
CA GLU A 56 28.84 -13.95 10.72
C GLU A 56 29.47 -13.22 9.52
N TYR A 57 29.34 -13.79 8.31
CA TYR A 57 29.79 -13.16 7.07
C TYR A 57 28.98 -11.89 6.72
N SER A 58 27.66 -11.92 6.87
CA SER A 58 26.82 -10.73 6.63
C SER A 58 27.10 -9.60 7.62
N ASP A 59 27.45 -9.96 8.84
CA ASP A 59 27.76 -9.01 9.90
C ASP A 59 29.07 -8.30 9.63
N GLU A 60 30.09 -9.07 9.24
CA GLU A 60 31.39 -8.55 8.85
C GLU A 60 31.28 -7.67 7.60
N TYR A 61 30.52 -8.11 6.60
CA TYR A 61 30.25 -7.34 5.38
C TYR A 61 29.61 -5.96 5.67
N MET A 62 28.68 -5.89 6.64
CA MET A 62 27.99 -4.63 6.95
C MET A 62 28.63 -3.81 8.07
N LYS A 63 29.66 -4.33 8.74
CA LYS A 63 30.30 -3.72 9.91
C LYS A 63 30.87 -2.36 9.61
N GLU A 64 31.65 -2.25 8.54
CA GLU A 64 32.32 -1.00 8.19
C GLU A 64 31.32 0.07 7.76
N GLU A 65 30.37 -0.27 6.90
CA GLU A 65 29.33 0.66 6.40
C GLU A 65 28.43 1.19 7.52
N MET A 66 28.04 0.35 8.48
CA MET A 66 27.19 0.75 9.60
C MET A 66 27.91 1.69 10.58
N ILE A 67 29.18 1.41 10.88
CA ILE A 67 29.99 2.29 11.73
C ILE A 67 30.25 3.62 11.02
N GLN A 68 30.57 3.61 9.72
CA GLN A 68 30.88 4.83 8.97
C GLN A 68 29.65 5.70 8.72
N THR A 69 28.51 5.11 8.37
CA THR A 69 27.30 5.85 7.98
C THR A 69 26.41 6.21 9.16
N TYR A 70 26.33 5.34 10.18
CA TYR A 70 25.39 5.48 11.30
C TYR A 70 26.07 5.59 12.67
N GLY A 71 27.38 5.30 12.78
CA GLY A 71 28.10 5.33 14.05
C GLY A 71 27.66 4.23 15.03
N LEU A 72 27.00 3.18 14.54
CA LEU A 72 26.40 2.13 15.37
C LEU A 72 27.11 0.79 15.13
N ALA A 73 27.29 0.03 16.21
CA ALA A 73 27.77 -1.34 16.12
C ALA A 73 26.68 -2.23 15.51
N VAL A 74 27.07 -3.05 14.54
CA VAL A 74 26.15 -3.95 13.83
C VAL A 74 25.39 -4.84 14.82
N ASP A 75 26.07 -5.38 15.83
CA ASP A 75 25.55 -6.28 16.86
C ASP A 75 24.39 -5.70 17.71
N GLU A 76 24.25 -4.37 17.75
CA GLU A 76 23.22 -3.70 18.54
C GLU A 76 21.88 -3.55 17.79
N ILE A 77 21.82 -3.90 16.49
CA ILE A 77 20.66 -3.65 15.63
C ILE A 77 20.16 -4.95 14.98
N PRO A 78 18.85 -5.27 15.08
CA PRO A 78 18.25 -6.35 14.31
C PRO A 78 18.31 -5.99 12.83
N ARG A 79 18.97 -6.85 12.05
CA ARG A 79 19.25 -6.64 10.63
C ARG A 79 18.75 -7.81 9.81
N ILE A 80 18.18 -7.49 8.66
CA ILE A 80 17.82 -8.46 7.63
C ILE A 80 18.71 -8.13 6.45
N LEU A 81 19.73 -8.95 6.22
CA LEU A 81 20.62 -8.80 5.09
C LEU A 81 20.30 -9.82 4.04
N MET A 82 20.29 -9.36 2.80
CA MET A 82 20.25 -10.22 1.65
C MET A 82 21.57 -10.15 0.91
N ILE A 83 22.43 -11.13 1.15
CA ILE A 83 23.66 -11.33 0.40
C ILE A 83 23.49 -12.55 -0.52
N PRO A 84 23.58 -12.37 -1.86
CA PRO A 84 23.35 -13.45 -2.81
C PRO A 84 24.56 -14.39 -2.97
N TYR A 85 25.78 -13.90 -2.73
CA TYR A 85 27.03 -14.64 -2.91
C TYR A 85 27.78 -14.80 -1.60
N ASP A 86 28.46 -15.93 -1.45
CA ASP A 86 29.44 -16.14 -0.39
C ASP A 86 30.81 -15.58 -0.80
N SER A 87 31.74 -15.50 0.14
CA SER A 87 33.15 -15.11 -0.08
C SER A 87 33.85 -15.91 -1.19
N ASP A 88 33.44 -17.17 -1.38
CA ASP A 88 33.95 -18.08 -2.42
C ASP A 88 33.26 -17.92 -3.78
N GLY A 89 32.32 -16.97 -3.93
CA GLY A 89 31.50 -16.78 -5.14
C GLY A 89 30.37 -17.81 -5.31
N SER A 90 30.15 -18.66 -4.31
CA SER A 90 29.06 -19.64 -4.32
C SER A 90 27.71 -18.97 -4.06
N ILE A 91 26.62 -19.52 -4.63
CA ILE A 91 25.27 -18.96 -4.46
C ILE A 91 24.73 -19.38 -3.09
N ARG A 92 24.39 -18.40 -2.26
CA ARG A 92 23.81 -18.65 -0.93
C ARG A 92 22.36 -19.10 -1.04
N ILE A 93 21.93 -19.94 -0.11
CA ILE A 93 20.52 -20.39 -0.03
C ILE A 93 19.55 -19.21 0.16
N ASN A 94 20.04 -18.07 0.66
CA ASN A 94 19.29 -16.83 0.81
C ASN A 94 18.72 -16.35 -0.53
N VAL A 95 19.32 -16.68 -1.67
CA VAL A 95 18.76 -16.39 -3.01
C VAL A 95 17.39 -17.04 -3.23
N LEU A 96 17.07 -18.12 -2.49
CA LEU A 96 15.74 -18.72 -2.53
C LEU A 96 14.64 -17.75 -2.06
N PHE A 97 14.95 -16.79 -1.19
CA PHE A 97 14.02 -15.70 -0.83
C PHE A 97 13.70 -14.80 -2.02
N LEU A 98 14.68 -14.45 -2.87
CA LEU A 98 14.44 -13.65 -4.09
C LEU A 98 13.46 -14.36 -5.01
N ILE A 99 13.68 -15.66 -5.20
CA ILE A 99 12.87 -16.47 -6.11
C ILE A 99 11.47 -16.65 -5.53
N LEU A 100 11.34 -17.17 -4.31
CA LEU A 100 10.04 -17.48 -3.71
C LEU A 100 9.25 -16.22 -3.33
N GLY A 101 9.91 -15.23 -2.73
CA GLY A 101 9.31 -13.94 -2.41
C GLY A 101 8.94 -13.15 -3.67
N GLY A 102 9.79 -13.18 -4.69
CA GLY A 102 9.51 -12.60 -6.00
C GLY A 102 8.33 -13.26 -6.69
N LEU A 103 8.24 -14.60 -6.66
CA LEU A 103 7.10 -15.35 -7.20
C LEU A 103 5.80 -15.02 -6.45
N ASP A 104 5.81 -14.95 -5.11
CA ASP A 104 4.63 -14.57 -4.33
C ASP A 104 4.12 -13.18 -4.75
N VAL A 105 5.01 -12.18 -4.80
CA VAL A 105 4.68 -10.82 -5.24
C VAL A 105 4.17 -10.81 -6.69
N ALA A 106 4.83 -11.54 -7.60
CA ALA A 106 4.44 -11.63 -9.02
C ALA A 106 3.05 -12.22 -9.23
N VAL A 107 2.68 -13.26 -8.46
CA VAL A 107 1.34 -13.84 -8.50
C VAL A 107 0.29 -12.80 -8.09
N GLN A 108 0.52 -12.06 -6.99
CA GLN A 108 -0.43 -11.03 -6.55
C GLN A 108 -0.58 -9.90 -7.58
N TYR A 109 0.54 -9.44 -8.17
CA TYR A 109 0.50 -8.41 -9.21
C TYR A 109 -0.20 -8.87 -10.49
N THR A 110 -0.02 -10.14 -10.87
CA THR A 110 -0.72 -10.72 -12.02
C THR A 110 -2.24 -10.72 -11.80
N ILE A 111 -2.71 -11.08 -10.59
CA ILE A 111 -4.13 -11.00 -10.22
C ILE A 111 -4.63 -9.55 -10.30
N ILE A 112 -3.86 -8.59 -9.75
CA ILE A 112 -4.20 -7.16 -9.76
C ILE A 112 -4.32 -6.65 -11.19
N ILE A 113 -3.32 -6.89 -12.04
CA ILE A 113 -3.28 -6.43 -13.44
C ILE A 113 -4.42 -7.08 -14.24
N TYR A 114 -4.59 -8.40 -14.13
CA TYR A 114 -5.67 -9.11 -14.81
C TYR A 114 -7.05 -8.55 -14.41
N CYS A 115 -7.32 -8.43 -13.11
CA CYS A 115 -8.58 -7.89 -12.61
C CYS A 115 -8.77 -6.43 -13.03
N GLY A 116 -7.71 -5.62 -12.97
CA GLY A 116 -7.70 -4.21 -13.36
C GLY A 116 -8.04 -4.01 -14.83
N LEU A 117 -7.35 -4.74 -15.73
CA LEU A 117 -7.60 -4.70 -17.17
C LEU A 117 -9.01 -5.19 -17.52
N ARG A 118 -9.44 -6.32 -16.93
CA ARG A 118 -10.79 -6.85 -17.16
C ARG A 118 -11.86 -5.89 -16.66
N MET A 119 -11.68 -5.26 -15.49
CA MET A 119 -12.60 -4.24 -14.98
C MET A 119 -12.64 -3.02 -15.90
N HIS A 120 -11.49 -2.54 -16.41
CA HIS A 120 -11.45 -1.42 -17.34
C HIS A 120 -12.23 -1.72 -18.63
N ILE A 121 -12.04 -2.92 -19.19
CA ILE A 121 -12.74 -3.37 -20.40
C ILE A 121 -14.25 -3.52 -20.14
N VAL A 122 -14.63 -4.24 -19.09
CA VAL A 122 -16.05 -4.46 -18.74
C VAL A 122 -16.74 -3.14 -18.46
N MET A 123 -16.10 -2.26 -17.69
CA MET A 123 -16.65 -0.94 -17.41
C MET A 123 -16.87 -0.17 -18.72
N THR A 124 -15.90 -0.13 -19.63
CA THR A 124 -16.01 0.54 -20.93
C THR A 124 -17.08 -0.06 -21.85
N ARG A 125 -17.22 -1.40 -21.90
CA ARG A 125 -18.19 -2.11 -22.76
C ARG A 125 -19.62 -2.09 -22.21
N GLU A 126 -19.78 -2.33 -20.92
CA GLU A 126 -21.09 -2.36 -20.24
C GLU A 126 -21.64 -0.96 -19.95
N PHE A 127 -20.86 0.10 -20.21
CA PHE A 127 -21.33 1.48 -20.10
C PHE A 127 -22.57 1.74 -20.97
N ALA A 128 -22.72 1.01 -22.09
CA ALA A 128 -23.82 1.12 -23.04
C ALA A 128 -25.08 0.28 -22.70
N ARG A 129 -25.00 -0.72 -21.81
CA ARG A 129 -26.09 -1.72 -21.66
C ARG A 129 -26.69 -1.88 -20.25
N CYS A 130 -25.96 -1.55 -19.17
CA CYS A 130 -26.46 -1.82 -17.81
C CYS A 130 -26.50 -0.58 -16.90
N SER A 131 -27.67 -0.38 -16.27
CA SER A 131 -27.88 0.50 -15.12
C SER A 131 -27.41 -0.22 -13.85
N ILE A 132 -26.12 -0.18 -13.57
CA ILE A 132 -25.65 -0.54 -12.23
C ILE A 132 -26.13 0.59 -11.30
N PRO A 133 -26.98 0.33 -10.28
CA PRO A 133 -27.58 1.37 -9.45
C PRO A 133 -26.55 2.25 -8.71
N ASN A 134 -25.27 1.86 -8.68
CA ASN A 134 -24.16 2.60 -8.08
C ASN A 134 -22.96 2.79 -9.03
N LYS A 135 -23.20 2.89 -10.34
CA LYS A 135 -22.13 2.97 -11.37
C LYS A 135 -21.10 4.08 -11.12
N LYS A 136 -21.57 5.28 -10.72
CA LYS A 136 -20.70 6.43 -10.42
C LYS A 136 -19.79 6.13 -9.23
N LEU A 137 -20.35 5.59 -8.16
CA LEU A 137 -19.64 5.22 -6.95
C LEU A 137 -18.61 4.11 -7.23
N GLN A 138 -18.98 3.06 -7.95
CA GLN A 138 -18.05 2.00 -8.35
C GLN A 138 -16.88 2.52 -9.21
N LYS A 139 -17.15 3.44 -10.14
CA LYS A 139 -16.10 4.08 -10.97
C LYS A 139 -15.13 4.91 -10.12
N GLN A 140 -15.64 5.65 -9.14
CA GLN A 140 -14.80 6.42 -8.23
C GLN A 140 -13.94 5.52 -7.36
N PHE A 141 -14.54 4.48 -6.77
CA PHE A 141 -13.82 3.47 -6.05
C PHE A 141 -12.71 2.87 -6.93
N PHE A 142 -13.02 2.42 -8.14
CA PHE A 142 -12.04 1.81 -9.05
C PHE A 142 -10.87 2.75 -9.36
N ARG A 143 -11.17 4.01 -9.69
CA ARG A 143 -10.14 5.04 -9.90
C ARG A 143 -9.28 5.22 -8.64
N ALA A 144 -9.90 5.29 -7.47
CA ALA A 144 -9.19 5.41 -6.21
C ALA A 144 -8.26 4.22 -5.95
N LEU A 145 -8.75 3.00 -6.21
CA LEU A 145 -7.97 1.77 -6.01
C LEU A 145 -6.79 1.67 -6.99
N ILE A 146 -6.94 2.10 -8.24
CA ILE A 146 -5.81 2.22 -9.17
C ILE A 146 -4.78 3.19 -8.61
N VAL A 147 -5.20 4.40 -8.22
CA VAL A 147 -4.27 5.42 -7.69
C VAL A 147 -3.54 4.90 -6.46
N GLN A 148 -4.27 4.32 -5.50
CA GLN A 148 -3.71 3.71 -4.29
C GLN A 148 -2.81 2.50 -4.56
N THR A 149 -2.90 1.87 -5.73
CA THR A 149 -2.01 0.73 -6.06
C THR A 149 -0.79 1.22 -6.82
N VAL A 150 -0.96 2.15 -7.75
CA VAL A 150 0.12 2.72 -8.57
C VAL A 150 1.08 3.54 -7.72
N VAL A 151 0.55 4.41 -6.85
CA VAL A 151 1.36 5.30 -6.00
C VAL A 151 2.37 4.51 -5.13
N PRO A 152 1.98 3.53 -4.30
CA PRO A 152 2.94 2.78 -3.50
C PRO A 152 3.80 1.84 -4.32
N THR A 153 3.31 1.34 -5.46
CA THR A 153 4.13 0.52 -6.36
C THR A 153 5.32 1.34 -6.88
N ILE A 154 5.07 2.58 -7.31
CA ILE A 154 6.14 3.46 -7.82
C ILE A 154 7.02 3.98 -6.68
N LEU A 155 6.44 4.35 -5.53
CA LEU A 155 7.19 4.98 -4.44
C LEU A 155 7.97 4.01 -3.56
N PHE A 156 7.50 2.77 -3.41
CA PHE A 156 8.13 1.80 -2.50
C PHE A 156 8.56 0.53 -3.20
N VAL A 157 7.70 -0.09 -4.01
CA VAL A 157 8.02 -1.38 -4.63
C VAL A 157 9.12 -1.24 -5.67
N PHE A 158 9.08 -0.20 -6.51
CA PHE A 158 10.09 0.01 -7.54
C PHE A 158 11.48 0.33 -6.96
N PRO A 159 11.64 1.26 -6.00
CA PRO A 159 12.91 1.47 -5.31
C PRO A 159 13.38 0.22 -4.54
N ALA A 160 12.47 -0.50 -3.88
CA ALA A 160 12.83 -1.72 -3.17
C ALA A 160 13.34 -2.82 -4.13
N LEU A 161 12.69 -3.01 -5.29
CA LEU A 161 13.18 -3.91 -6.32
C LEU A 161 14.57 -3.49 -6.82
N PHE A 162 14.77 -2.19 -7.07
CA PHE A 162 16.08 -1.70 -7.51
C PHE A 162 17.18 -1.99 -6.47
N VAL A 163 16.94 -1.66 -5.20
CA VAL A 163 17.86 -1.97 -4.09
C VAL A 163 18.13 -3.47 -3.97
N LEU A 164 17.10 -4.30 -4.21
CA LEU A 164 17.19 -5.76 -4.15
C LEU A 164 17.99 -6.34 -5.34
N PHE A 165 17.96 -5.70 -6.51
CA PHE A 165 18.75 -6.08 -7.68
C PHE A 165 20.18 -5.54 -7.66
N CYS A 166 20.47 -4.43 -6.96
CA CYS A 166 21.81 -3.88 -6.84
C CYS A 166 22.90 -4.89 -6.41
N PRO A 167 22.72 -5.71 -5.35
CA PRO A 167 23.72 -6.71 -4.97
C PRO A 167 23.85 -7.85 -5.98
N LEU A 168 22.87 -8.06 -6.88
CA LEU A 168 22.99 -9.01 -7.99
C LEU A 168 23.76 -8.42 -9.20
N LEU A 169 23.79 -7.09 -9.31
CA LEU A 169 24.43 -6.35 -10.40
C LEU A 169 25.81 -5.80 -10.01
N ASP A 170 26.31 -6.16 -8.82
CA ASP A 170 27.59 -5.69 -8.25
C ASP A 170 27.68 -4.15 -8.19
N MET A 171 26.55 -3.49 -7.95
CA MET A 171 26.47 -2.03 -7.85
C MET A 171 26.55 -1.58 -6.40
N GLU A 172 27.61 -0.85 -6.07
CA GLU A 172 27.77 -0.19 -4.77
C GLU A 172 26.81 1.00 -4.65
N MET A 173 25.99 1.01 -3.58
CA MET A 173 25.04 2.08 -3.30
C MET A 173 25.15 2.53 -1.86
N HIS A 174 25.77 3.70 -1.65
CA HIS A 174 25.82 4.35 -0.34
C HIS A 174 24.63 5.32 -0.21
N PHE A 175 23.50 4.83 0.29
CA PHE A 175 22.35 5.68 0.63
C PHE A 175 21.98 5.55 2.10
N GLN A 176 21.81 6.69 2.77
CA GLN A 176 21.25 6.71 4.12
C GLN A 176 19.76 6.37 4.06
N THR A 177 19.41 5.12 4.34
CA THR A 177 18.05 4.57 4.20
C THR A 177 17.12 4.87 5.38
N GLY A 178 17.61 5.52 6.45
CA GLY A 178 16.86 5.71 7.70
C GLY A 178 15.52 6.45 7.54
N TRP A 179 15.47 7.49 6.71
CA TRP A 179 14.25 8.25 6.44
C TRP A 179 13.21 7.46 5.62
N ILE A 180 13.65 6.46 4.85
CA ILE A 180 12.77 5.62 4.04
C ILE A 180 11.86 4.79 4.96
N TYR A 181 12.39 4.26 6.07
CA TYR A 181 11.60 3.51 7.05
C TYR A 181 10.55 4.39 7.73
N ALA A 182 10.88 5.65 8.04
CA ALA A 182 9.91 6.61 8.56
C ALA A 182 8.80 6.91 7.53
N ALA A 183 9.17 7.13 6.26
CA ALA A 183 8.20 7.33 5.18
C ALA A 183 7.30 6.09 4.96
N LEU A 184 7.87 4.89 5.01
CA LEU A 184 7.17 3.62 4.84
C LEU A 184 6.13 3.38 5.96
N SER A 185 6.47 3.72 7.20
CA SER A 185 5.57 3.56 8.35
C SER A 185 4.40 4.57 8.35
N LEU A 186 4.62 5.79 7.84
CA LEU A 186 3.59 6.82 7.68
C LEU A 186 2.67 6.60 6.46
N TYR A 187 3.10 5.79 5.49
CA TYR A 187 2.35 5.60 4.25
C TYR A 187 0.94 5.01 4.45
N PRO A 188 0.71 3.93 5.21
CA PRO A 188 -0.63 3.33 5.32
C PRO A 188 -1.70 4.29 5.89
N PRO A 189 -1.40 5.11 6.93
CA PRO A 189 -2.28 6.20 7.34
C PRO A 189 -2.56 7.23 6.25
N ILE A 190 -1.53 7.67 5.52
CA ILE A 190 -1.65 8.67 4.44
C ILE A 190 -2.51 8.12 3.29
N ASP A 191 -2.29 6.87 2.88
CA ASP A 191 -3.05 6.19 1.84
C ASP A 191 -4.54 6.10 2.20
N SER A 192 -4.83 5.74 3.44
CA SER A 192 -6.20 5.66 3.97
C SER A 192 -6.90 7.02 3.96
N LEU A 193 -6.18 8.09 4.32
CA LEU A 193 -6.70 9.46 4.28
C LEU A 193 -6.94 9.93 2.83
N ALA A 194 -5.99 9.66 1.94
CA ALA A 194 -6.10 10.01 0.53
C ALA A 194 -7.33 9.34 -0.12
N PHE A 195 -7.59 8.07 0.19
CA PHE A 195 -8.79 7.36 -0.28
C PHE A 195 -10.09 8.03 0.17
N MET A 196 -10.17 8.40 1.44
CA MET A 196 -11.36 9.02 2.02
C MET A 196 -11.65 10.39 1.39
N ILE A 197 -10.60 11.16 1.06
CA ILE A 197 -10.71 12.46 0.39
C ILE A 197 -11.08 12.31 -1.09
N LEU A 198 -10.56 11.27 -1.76
CA LEU A 198 -10.73 11.06 -3.21
C LEU A 198 -12.14 10.62 -3.59
N ILE A 199 -12.87 9.94 -2.70
CA ILE A 199 -14.23 9.45 -2.96
C ILE A 199 -15.25 10.49 -2.50
N SER A 200 -16.13 10.93 -3.42
CA SER A 200 -17.02 12.07 -3.14
C SER A 200 -18.03 11.81 -2.01
N GLU A 201 -18.51 10.58 -1.91
CA GLU A 201 -19.47 10.13 -0.90
C GLU A 201 -18.83 10.13 0.49
N TYR A 202 -17.58 9.66 0.61
CA TYR A 202 -16.83 9.74 1.87
C TYR A 202 -16.50 11.18 2.22
N ARG A 203 -16.04 11.99 1.26
CA ARG A 203 -15.77 13.41 1.50
C ARG A 203 -16.97 14.16 2.06
N ARG A 204 -18.20 13.81 1.66
CA ARG A 204 -19.42 14.40 2.23
C ARG A 204 -19.60 13.99 3.69
N VAL A 205 -19.50 12.70 3.99
CA VAL A 205 -19.62 12.16 5.35
C VAL A 205 -18.52 12.73 6.25
N THR A 206 -17.26 12.77 5.79
CA THR A 206 -16.14 13.35 6.54
C THR A 206 -16.37 14.82 6.86
N LYS A 207 -16.91 15.62 5.92
CA LYS A 207 -17.27 17.02 6.19
C LYS A 207 -18.39 17.16 7.21
N GLU A 208 -19.41 16.31 7.15
CA GLU A 208 -20.50 16.31 8.13
C GLU A 208 -19.98 15.91 9.52
N LEU A 209 -19.12 14.89 9.61
CA LEU A 209 -18.46 14.49 10.84
C LEU A 209 -17.51 15.57 11.39
N LEU A 210 -16.76 16.25 10.51
CA LEU A 210 -15.87 17.34 10.92
C LEU A 210 -16.66 18.52 11.50
N LYS A 211 -17.83 18.84 10.93
CA LYS A 211 -18.74 19.88 11.45
C LYS A 211 -19.37 19.51 12.79
N LEU A 212 -19.55 18.23 13.07
CA LEU A 212 -20.04 17.75 14.38
C LEU A 212 -18.94 17.80 15.45
N ILE A 213 -17.69 17.47 15.08
CA ILE A 213 -16.54 17.48 16.01
C ILE A 213 -16.04 18.91 16.24
N PHE A 214 -16.02 19.73 15.20
CA PHE A 214 -15.66 21.14 15.22
C PHE A 214 -16.85 21.98 14.74
N PRO A 215 -17.85 22.20 15.61
CA PRO A 215 -18.95 23.09 15.28
C PRO A 215 -18.40 24.49 14.99
N ASP A 216 -18.76 25.05 13.83
CA ASP A 216 -18.44 26.42 13.48
C ASP A 216 -18.91 27.34 14.62
N LYS A 217 -17.98 28.12 15.19
CA LYS A 217 -18.31 29.13 16.21
C LYS A 217 -19.35 30.07 15.58
N PRO A 218 -20.48 30.36 16.25
CA PRO A 218 -21.53 31.17 15.66
C PRO A 218 -20.92 32.53 15.25
N ARG A 219 -21.04 32.83 13.95
CA ARG A 219 -20.66 34.12 13.38
C ARG A 219 -21.57 35.16 14.04
N GLN A 220 -21.05 35.93 14.99
CA GLN A 220 -21.79 37.06 15.54
C GLN A 220 -22.10 38.00 14.37
N VAL A 221 -23.37 38.03 13.97
CA VAL A 221 -23.89 39.04 13.07
C VAL A 221 -23.85 40.34 13.87
N ALA A 222 -22.84 41.17 13.62
CA ALA A 222 -22.77 42.53 14.11
C ALA A 222 -23.86 43.36 13.39
N ASN A 223 -25.12 43.21 13.81
CA ASN A 223 -26.16 44.18 13.56
C ASN A 223 -26.05 45.27 14.63
N GLY A 224 -25.13 46.21 14.40
CA GLY A 224 -24.97 47.43 15.17
C GLY A 224 -25.57 48.61 14.41
N SER A 225 -26.83 48.90 14.73
CA SER A 225 -27.62 50.10 14.49
C SER A 225 -26.82 51.40 14.27
N ALA A 226 -26.99 52.03 13.11
CA ALA A 226 -26.71 53.45 12.91
C ALA A 226 -27.70 54.04 11.89
N THR A 227 -28.97 54.12 12.28
CA THR A 227 -29.96 54.94 11.60
C THR A 227 -30.94 55.46 12.64
N LEU A 228 -30.65 56.60 13.24
CA LEU A 228 -31.60 57.55 13.84
C LEU A 228 -30.84 58.66 14.58
N ALA A 229 -30.51 59.73 13.84
CA ALA A 229 -30.31 61.06 14.39
C ALA A 229 -30.73 62.09 13.32
N LYS A 230 -32.04 62.15 13.07
CA LYS A 230 -32.71 63.32 12.51
C LYS A 230 -33.90 63.60 13.43
N THR A 231 -33.74 64.56 14.34
CA THR A 231 -34.75 65.52 14.84
C THR A 231 -34.20 66.16 16.12
N GLY A 232 -34.12 67.49 16.14
CA GLY A 232 -33.69 68.30 17.28
C GLY A 232 -33.01 69.56 16.79
#